data_AF-A0A368USY6-F1
#
_entry.id   AF-A0A368USY6-F1
#
_cell.length_a   1.000
_cell.length_b   1.000
_cell.length_c   1.000
_cell.angle_alpha   90.00
_cell.angle_beta   90.00
_cell.angle_gamma   90.00
#
_symmetry.space_group_name_H-M   'P 1'
#
loop_
_entity.id
_entity.type
_entity.pdbx_description
1 polymer ?
#
loop_
_entity_poly.entity_id
_entity_poly.type
_entity_poly.pdbx_seq_one_letter_code
_entity_poly.pdbx_strand_id
1 'polypeptide(L)' 'MNIVVFVFLCVMWVSVSLLCISYFNDAVDGWDEWESCPPWFRVFIVIFSPIGFIRWWFR' A
#
# COMPACT_ATOMS: atom_id res chain seq x y z
N MET A 1 -21.21 -8.75 -8.46
CA MET A 1 -19.96 -9.30 -7.88
C MET A 1 -20.32 -9.88 -6.52
N ASN A 2 -20.08 -11.18 -6.27
CA ASN A 2 -20.41 -11.79 -4.98
C ASN A 2 -19.62 -11.14 -3.84
N ILE A 3 -20.23 -10.98 -2.66
CA ILE A 3 -19.60 -10.37 -1.46
C ILE A 3 -18.26 -11.03 -1.14
N VAL A 4 -18.17 -12.36 -1.28
CA VAL A 4 -16.94 -13.13 -1.05
C VAL A 4 -15.80 -12.65 -1.96
N VAL A 5 -16.10 -12.42 -3.24
CA VAL A 5 -15.11 -11.96 -4.23
C VAL A 5 -14.66 -10.52 -3.92
N PHE A 6 -15.60 -9.66 -3.51
CA PHE A 6 -15.28 -8.29 -3.13
C PHE A 6 -14.35 -8.24 -1.90
N VAL A 7 -14.66 -8.99 -0.84
CA VAL A 7 -13.81 -9.06 0.36
C VAL A 7 -12.42 -9.61 0.02
N PHE A 8 -12.35 -10.64 -0.81
CA PHE A 8 -11.07 -11.20 -1.27
C PHE A 8 -10.22 -10.15 -2.01
N LEU A 9 -10.82 -9.39 -2.92
CA LEU A 9 -10.13 -8.33 -3.64
C LEU A 9 -9.63 -7.23 -2.69
N CYS A 10 -10.42 -6.86 -1.68
CA CYS A 10 -9.97 -5.89 -0.67
C CYS A 10 -8.78 -6.41 0.14
N VAL A 11 -8.80 -7.67 0.59
CA VAL A 11 -7.69 -8.27 1.35
C VAL A 11 -6.42 -8.34 0.49
N MET A 12 -6.56 -8.75 -0.77
CA MET A 12 -5.43 -8.76 -1.72
C MET A 12 -4.88 -7.36 -1.94
N TRP A 13 -5.75 -6.36 -2.10
CA TRP A 13 -5.34 -4.96 -2.26
C TRP A 13 -4.55 -4.45 -1.05
N VAL A 14 -5.07 -4.66 0.16
CA VAL A 14 -4.40 -4.24 1.40
C VAL A 14 -3.06 -4.94 1.56
N SER A 15 -3.00 -6.25 1.31
CA SER A 15 -1.76 -7.03 1.41
C SER A 15 -0.69 -6.52 0.45
N VAL A 16 -1.06 -6.27 -0.82
CA VAL A 16 -0.15 -5.71 -1.83
C VAL A 16 0.31 -4.31 -1.41
N SER A 17 -0.61 -3.46 -0.93
CA SER A 17 -0.29 -2.10 -0.50
C SER A 17 0.73 -2.09 0.65
N LEU A 18 0.56 -2.97 1.63
CA LEU A 18 1.49 -3.11 2.76
C LEU A 18 2.86 -3.62 2.31
N LEU A 19 2.92 -4.56 1.36
CA LEU A 19 4.18 -5.02 0.78
C LEU A 19 4.91 -3.88 0.05
N CYS A 20 4.19 -3.06 -0.72
CA CYS A 20 4.76 -1.90 -1.39
C CYS A 20 5.30 -0.87 -0.39
N ILE A 21 4.55 -0.58 0.68
CA ILE A 21 4.96 0.35 1.74
C ILE A 21 6.19 -0.19 2.48
N SER A 22 6.21 -1.47 2.83
CA SER A 22 7.37 -2.11 3.46
C SER A 22 8.62 -1.96 2.61
N TYR A 23 8.51 -2.22 1.29
CA TYR A 23 9.63 -2.09 0.38
C TYR A 23 10.14 -0.64 0.26
N PHE A 24 9.23 0.34 0.21
CA PHE A 24 9.61 1.76 0.17
C PHE A 24 10.21 2.25 1.49
N ASN A 25 9.63 1.88 2.64
CA ASN A 25 10.14 2.27 3.94
C ASN A 25 11.53 1.65 4.19
N ASP A 26 11.75 0.39 3.83
CA ASP A 26 13.05 -0.26 3.98
C ASP A 26 14.11 0.33 3.03
N ALA A 27 13.69 0.90 1.90
CA ALA A 27 14.59 1.45 0.88
C ALA A 27 14.93 2.94 1.03
N VAL A 28 14.08 3.74 1.69
CA VAL A 28 14.15 5.21 1.65
C VAL A 28 14.26 5.83 3.05
N ASP A 29 13.20 5.73 3.85
CA ASP A 29 12.96 6.66 4.97
C ASP A 29 12.73 5.96 6.32
N GLY A 30 12.67 4.63 6.35
CA GLY A 30 12.43 3.84 7.56
C GLY A 30 11.00 3.91 8.08
N TRP A 31 10.70 3.10 9.11
CA TRP A 31 9.34 2.99 9.66
C TRP A 31 8.94 4.17 10.57
N ASP A 32 9.91 4.88 11.14
CA ASP A 32 9.67 6.01 12.04
C ASP A 32 8.95 7.17 11.31
N GLU A 33 9.31 7.44 10.06
CA GLU A 33 8.67 8.50 9.26
C GLU A 33 7.24 8.13 8.85
N TRP A 34 7.01 6.86 8.54
CA TRP A 34 5.66 6.32 8.32
C TRP A 34 4.77 6.44 9.56
N GLU A 35 5.32 6.16 10.74
CA GLU A 35 4.61 6.29 12.01
C GLU A 35 4.37 7.75 12.43
N SER A 36 5.16 8.68 11.93
CA SER A 36 4.92 10.12 12.11
C SER A 36 3.83 10.67 11.19
N CYS A 37 3.53 9.98 10.08
CA CYS A 37 2.56 10.46 9.10
C CYS A 37 1.12 10.47 9.66
N PRO A 38 0.32 11.50 9.34
CA PRO A 38 -1.09 11.55 9.73
C PRO A 38 -1.89 10.33 9.25
N PRO A 39 -2.85 9.81 10.04
CA PRO A 39 -3.60 8.60 9.68
C PRO A 39 -4.34 8.71 8.34
N TRP A 40 -4.91 9.87 8.04
CA TRP A 40 -5.61 10.12 6.77
C TRP A 40 -4.66 10.02 5.57
N PHE A 41 -3.41 10.48 5.72
CA PHE A 41 -2.40 10.40 4.67
C PHE A 41 -1.98 8.95 4.40
N ARG A 42 -1.85 8.13 5.46
CA ARG A 42 -1.58 6.69 5.33
C ARG A 42 -2.69 5.97 4.55
N VAL A 43 -3.95 6.33 4.76
CA VAL A 43 -5.08 5.77 3.99
C VAL A 43 -4.94 6.10 2.50
N PHE A 44 -4.61 7.35 2.15
CA PHE A 44 -4.33 7.71 0.76
C PHE A 44 -3.17 6.92 0.18
N ILE A 45 -2.09 6.74 0.94
CA ILE A 45 -0.95 5.94 0.48
C ILE A 45 -1.36 4.48 0.24
N VAL A 46 -2.11 3.84 1.14
CA VAL A 46 -2.60 2.46 0.94
C VAL A 46 -3.51 2.35 -0.30
N ILE A 47 -4.28 3.39 -0.62
CA ILE A 47 -5.13 3.40 -1.81
C ILE A 47 -4.31 3.53 -3.10
N PHE A 48 -3.25 4.36 -3.10
CA PHE A 48 -2.53 4.71 -4.33
C PHE A 48 -1.18 3.98 -4.50
N SER A 49 -0.61 3.41 -3.44
CA SER A 49 0.69 2.75 -3.47
C SER A 49 0.77 1.58 -4.44
N PRO A 50 -0.25 0.72 -4.61
CA PRO A 50 -0.19 -0.36 -5.61
C PRO A 50 -0.15 0.19 -7.04
N ILE A 51 -0.85 1.30 -7.30
CA ILE A 51 -0.92 1.93 -8.63
C ILE A 51 0.46 2.53 -8.99
N GLY A 52 1.09 3.22 -8.04
CA GLY A 52 2.45 3.74 -8.21
C GLY A 52 3.49 2.62 -8.35
N PHE A 53 3.35 1.56 -7.55
CA PHE A 53 4.25 0.41 -7.57
C PHE A 53 4.20 -0.38 -8.88
N ILE A 54 3.02 -0.59 -9.46
CA ILE A 54 2.89 -1.24 -10.79
C ILE A 54 3.72 -0.48 -11.83
N ARG A 55 3.64 0.85 -11.84
CA ARG A 55 4.42 1.68 -12.77
C ARG A 55 5.93 1.61 -12.50
N TRP A 56 6.34 1.46 -11.25
CA TRP A 56 7.74 1.31 -10.87
C TRP A 56 8.30 -0.09 -11.19
N TRP A 57 7.51 -1.15 -11.00
CA TRP A 57 7.88 -2.54 -11.24
C TRP A 57 8.13 -2.88 -12.72
N PHE A 58 7.42 -2.22 -13.64
CA PHE A 58 7.61 -2.39 -15.08
C PHE A 58 8.78 -1.57 -15.67
N ARG A 59 9.51 -0.81 -14.84
CA ARG A 59 10.64 0.03 -15.26
C ARG A 59 11.96 -0.66 -14.97
#